data_AF-W7XLL6-F1
#
_entry.id   AF-W7XLL6-F1
#
_cell.length_a   1.000
_cell.length_b   1.000
_cell.length_c   1.000
_cell.angle_alpha   90.00
_cell.angle_beta   90.00
_cell.angle_gamma   90.00
#
_symmetry.space_group_name_H-M   'P 1'
#
loop_
_entity.id
_entity.type
_entity.pdbx_description
1 polymer ?
#
loop_
_entity_poly.entity_id
_entity_poly.type
_entity_poly.pdbx_seq_one_letter_code
_entity_poly.pdbx_strand_id
1 'polypeptide(L)'
;MAGRGIIVFPQGGYLYGHFKNNLLEGKSKLVFPNQDAMFVYCSQGFFQGKAIRKFKDSSQYIECLYDKGNMISINSKLTKDQFKHKKKLEFDELINMKEFFEHLNKSDQNSQTVTKLNEDYVNQKYQISQNSINQKGYI
;
A
#
# COMPACT_ATOMS: atom_id res chain seq x y z
N MET A 1 -1.69 -19.20 -8.64
CA MET A 1 -2.94 -18.64 -8.05
C MET A 1 -2.82 -17.12 -8.01
N ALA A 2 -3.91 -16.41 -8.29
CA ALA A 2 -3.96 -14.96 -8.29
C ALA A 2 -5.25 -14.47 -7.61
N GLY A 3 -5.20 -13.38 -6.85
CA GLY A 3 -6.36 -12.87 -6.13
C GLY A 3 -6.05 -11.60 -5.36
N ARG A 4 -7.09 -10.86 -4.96
CA ARG A 4 -6.95 -9.70 -4.08
C ARG A 4 -6.92 -10.14 -2.63
N GLY A 5 -6.14 -9.46 -1.79
CA GLY A 5 -6.02 -9.80 -0.38
C GLY A 5 -5.64 -8.61 0.48
N ILE A 6 -5.76 -8.81 1.79
CA ILE A 6 -5.28 -7.89 2.82
C ILE A 6 -4.29 -8.62 3.72
N ILE A 7 -3.20 -7.94 4.04
CA ILE A 7 -2.30 -8.30 5.14
C ILE A 7 -2.51 -7.26 6.23
N VAL A 8 -2.87 -7.71 7.44
CA VAL A 8 -3.00 -6.84 8.63
C VAL A 8 -1.74 -7.01 9.46
N PHE A 9 -1.12 -5.90 9.84
CA PHE A 9 0.12 -5.96 10.62
C PHE A 9 -0.18 -6.00 12.12
N PRO A 10 0.59 -6.77 12.93
CA PRO A 10 0.39 -6.85 14.37
C PRO A 10 0.44 -5.48 15.08
N GLN A 11 1.24 -4.57 14.52
CA GLN A 11 1.45 -3.22 15.05
C GLN A 11 0.37 -2.22 14.61
N GLY A 12 -0.67 -2.71 13.91
CA GLY A 12 -1.70 -1.90 13.27
C GLY A 12 -1.37 -1.56 11.81
N GLY A 13 -2.37 -1.02 11.11
CA GLY A 13 -2.27 -0.79 9.67
C GLY A 13 -2.46 -2.07 8.85
N TYR A 14 -2.48 -1.91 7.53
CA TYR A 14 -2.73 -3.01 6.61
C TYR A 14 -2.21 -2.72 5.20
N LEU A 15 -1.92 -3.77 4.44
CA LEU A 15 -1.56 -3.73 3.02
C LEU A 15 -2.63 -4.44 2.21
N TYR A 16 -3.22 -3.74 1.26
CA TYR A 16 -4.19 -4.28 0.32
C TYR A 16 -3.63 -4.25 -1.10
N GLY A 17 -3.85 -5.32 -1.85
CA GLY A 17 -3.46 -5.38 -3.24
C GLY A 17 -3.77 -6.71 -3.90
N HIS A 18 -3.25 -6.90 -5.10
CA HIS A 18 -3.36 -8.16 -5.84
C HIS A 18 -2.13 -9.02 -5.59
N PHE A 19 -2.33 -10.30 -5.37
CA PHE A 19 -1.29 -11.28 -5.12
C PHE A 19 -1.29 -12.28 -6.25
N LYS A 20 -0.09 -12.61 -6.76
CA LYS A 20 0.13 -13.65 -7.75
C LYS A 20 1.29 -14.50 -7.27
N ASN A 21 1.06 -15.80 -7.14
CA ASN A 21 2.07 -16.75 -6.67
C ASN A 21 2.70 -16.32 -5.33
N ASN A 22 1.86 -15.91 -4.38
CA ASN A 22 2.25 -15.42 -3.05
C ASN A 22 3.06 -14.11 -3.03
N LEU A 23 3.24 -13.45 -4.17
CA LEU A 23 3.90 -12.15 -4.27
C LEU A 23 2.87 -11.06 -4.56
N LEU A 24 3.08 -9.89 -3.94
CA LEU A 24 2.29 -8.70 -4.21
C LEU A 24 2.65 -8.17 -5.61
N GLU A 25 1.62 -7.96 -6.43
CA GLU A 25 1.73 -7.59 -7.83
C GLU A 25 0.70 -6.52 -8.18
N GLY A 26 1.12 -5.54 -8.95
CA GLY A 26 0.25 -4.47 -9.40
C GLY A 26 0.01 -3.38 -8.36
N LYS A 27 -1.05 -2.62 -8.60
CA LYS A 27 -1.46 -1.51 -7.74
C LYS A 27 -1.76 -2.02 -6.33
N SER A 28 -1.28 -1.30 -5.32
CA SER A 28 -1.45 -1.64 -3.92
C SER A 28 -1.65 -0.40 -3.05
N LYS A 29 -2.35 -0.57 -1.93
CA LYS A 29 -2.57 0.47 -0.92
C LYS A 29 -2.04 -0.02 0.42
N LEU A 30 -1.05 0.69 0.96
CA LEU A 30 -0.55 0.53 2.31
C LEU A 30 -1.22 1.57 3.21
N VAL A 31 -1.70 1.14 4.38
CA VAL A 31 -2.17 2.02 5.44
C VAL A 31 -1.33 1.75 6.68
N PHE A 32 -0.76 2.80 7.23
CA PHE A 32 0.12 2.75 8.38
C PHE A 32 -0.68 2.76 9.69
N PRO A 33 -0.10 2.38 10.84
CA PRO A 33 -0.78 2.45 12.14
C PRO A 33 -1.33 3.85 12.47
N ASN A 34 -0.58 4.90 12.11
CA ASN A 34 -0.99 6.29 12.25
C ASN A 34 -2.07 6.72 11.23
N GLN A 35 -2.56 5.78 10.41
CA GLN A 35 -3.54 5.95 9.33
C GLN A 35 -3.07 6.83 8.16
N ASP A 36 -1.79 7.16 8.06
CA ASP A 36 -1.21 7.57 6.78
C ASP A 36 -1.50 6.49 5.73
N ALA A 37 -1.56 6.90 4.47
CA ALA A 37 -1.79 5.97 3.37
C ALA A 37 -0.78 6.17 2.26
N MET A 38 -0.35 5.09 1.63
CA MET A 38 0.48 5.11 0.44
C MET A 38 -0.14 4.28 -0.66
N PHE A 39 -0.19 4.85 -1.85
CA PHE A 39 -0.60 4.18 -3.08
C PHE A 39 0.65 3.90 -3.89
N VAL A 40 0.89 2.64 -4.25
CA VAL A 40 2.16 2.21 -4.86
C VAL A 40 1.92 1.05 -5.82
N TYR A 41 2.74 0.96 -6.87
CA TYR A 41 2.77 -0.22 -7.72
C TYR A 41 3.79 -1.23 -7.18
N CYS A 42 3.42 -2.50 -7.18
CA CYS A 42 4.27 -3.59 -6.74
C CYS A 42 4.61 -4.51 -7.91
N SER A 43 5.84 -5.00 -7.94
CA SER A 43 6.30 -5.99 -8.92
C SER A 43 7.16 -7.00 -8.19
N GLN A 44 6.85 -8.28 -8.33
CA GLN A 44 7.52 -9.39 -7.65
C GLN A 44 7.63 -9.20 -6.14
N GLY A 45 6.60 -8.61 -5.53
CA GLY A 45 6.55 -8.30 -4.10
C GLY A 45 7.32 -7.04 -3.66
N PHE A 46 7.94 -6.32 -4.58
CA PHE A 46 8.68 -5.08 -4.31
C PHE A 46 7.89 -3.85 -4.74
N PHE A 47 7.99 -2.76 -3.98
CA PHE A 47 7.55 -1.45 -4.45
C PHE A 47 8.38 -1.01 -5.65
N GLN A 48 7.72 -0.57 -6.70
CA GLN A 48 8.33 -0.21 -7.97
C GLN A 48 7.66 1.03 -8.55
N GLY A 49 8.46 1.94 -9.09
CA GLY A 49 7.97 3.14 -9.76
C GLY A 49 7.36 4.15 -8.78
N LYS A 50 6.40 4.92 -9.27
CA LYS A 50 5.81 6.03 -8.50
C LYS A 50 4.94 5.52 -7.36
N ALA A 51 5.02 6.22 -6.24
CA ALA A 51 4.15 6.07 -5.11
C ALA A 51 3.64 7.44 -4.64
N ILE A 52 2.43 7.48 -4.11
CA ILE A 52 1.84 8.70 -3.57
C ILE A 52 1.49 8.46 -2.11
N ARG A 53 2.14 9.18 -1.19
CA ARG A 53 1.83 9.14 0.24
C ARG A 53 0.92 10.29 0.61
N LYS A 54 -0.15 9.98 1.35
CA LYS A 54 -1.04 10.90 2.03
C LYS A 54 -0.77 10.81 3.53
N PHE A 55 -0.55 11.96 4.14
CA PHE A 55 -0.51 12.07 5.59
C PHE A 55 -1.93 12.23 6.13
N LYS A 56 -2.29 11.56 7.23
CA LYS A 56 -3.62 11.71 7.83
C LYS A 56 -3.75 13.06 8.51
N ASP A 57 -2.79 13.37 9.37
CA ASP A 57 -2.87 14.49 10.31
C ASP A 57 -2.53 15.83 9.65
N SER A 58 -2.11 15.79 8.40
CA SER A 58 -1.87 16.99 7.61
C SER A 58 -2.51 16.86 6.23
N SER A 59 -2.91 17.99 5.64
CA SER A 59 -3.33 18.02 4.22
C SER A 59 -2.13 17.95 3.27
N GLN A 60 -1.08 17.24 3.67
CA GLN A 60 0.13 17.07 2.88
C GLN A 60 0.10 15.74 2.12
N TYR A 61 0.69 15.77 0.94
CA TYR A 61 0.78 14.65 0.04
C TYR A 61 2.16 14.71 -0.60
N ILE A 62 2.83 13.59 -0.78
CA ILE A 62 4.13 13.53 -1.46
C ILE A 62 4.13 12.45 -2.53
N GLU A 63 4.87 12.72 -3.59
CA GLU A 63 5.22 11.72 -4.59
C GLU A 63 6.63 11.17 -4.31
N CYS A 64 6.74 9.86 -4.30
CA CYS A 64 7.99 9.12 -4.11
C CYS A 64 8.26 8.24 -5.33
N LEU A 65 9.52 7.90 -5.56
CA LEU A 65 9.94 6.92 -6.56
C LEU A 65 10.63 5.75 -5.87
N TYR A 66 10.23 4.54 -6.22
CA TYR A 66 10.80 3.29 -5.72
C TYR A 66 11.44 2.48 -6.84
N ASP A 67 12.51 1.76 -6.52
CA ASP A 67 13.08 0.72 -7.38
C ASP A 67 13.45 -0.49 -6.52
N LYS A 68 12.86 -1.64 -6.84
CA LYS A 68 13.05 -2.92 -6.13
C LYS A 68 12.93 -2.78 -4.60
N GLY A 69 11.92 -2.03 -4.16
CA GLY A 69 11.61 -1.80 -2.75
C GLY A 69 12.42 -0.69 -2.08
N ASN A 70 13.43 -0.13 -2.74
CA ASN A 70 14.20 0.99 -2.21
C ASN A 70 13.59 2.32 -2.66
N MET A 71 13.43 3.27 -1.74
CA MET A 71 13.00 4.61 -2.09
C MET A 71 14.17 5.38 -2.72
N ILE A 72 14.06 5.67 -4.01
CA ILE A 72 15.07 6.39 -4.78
C ILE A 72 14.98 7.89 -4.53
N SER A 73 13.77 8.45 -4.58
CA SER A 73 13.56 9.89 -4.45
C SER A 73 12.20 10.26 -3.86
N ILE A 74 12.12 11.50 -3.37
CA ILE A 74 10.89 12.19 -3.00
C ILE A 74 10.84 13.41 -3.90
N ASN A 75 9.89 13.42 -4.83
CA ASN A 75 9.94 14.35 -5.96
C ASN A 75 9.16 15.64 -5.71
N SER A 76 8.07 15.62 -4.92
CA SER A 76 7.26 16.83 -4.72
C SER A 76 6.17 16.70 -3.66
N LYS A 77 5.83 17.81 -3.00
CA LYS A 77 4.58 17.97 -2.25
C LYS A 77 3.44 18.27 -3.23
N LEU A 78 2.31 17.56 -3.13
CA LEU A 78 1.13 17.78 -3.96
C LEU A 78 0.08 18.56 -3.16
N THR A 79 -0.77 19.31 -3.87
CA THR A 79 -2.04 19.81 -3.31
C THR A 79 -3.07 18.67 -3.22
N LYS A 80 -4.15 18.89 -2.47
CA LYS A 80 -5.25 17.92 -2.37
C LYS A 80 -5.87 17.57 -3.72
N ASP A 81 -6.00 18.54 -4.61
CA ASP A 81 -6.60 18.32 -5.93
C ASP A 81 -5.65 17.63 -6.89
N GLN A 82 -4.36 17.98 -6.86
CA GLN A 82 -3.31 17.25 -7.59
C GLN A 82 -3.22 15.79 -7.10
N PHE A 83 -3.26 15.58 -5.79
CA PHE A 83 -3.32 14.24 -5.20
C PHE A 83 -4.55 13.47 -5.70
N LYS A 84 -5.76 14.05 -5.59
CA LYS A 84 -6.99 13.40 -6.04
C LYS A 84 -6.89 13.04 -7.52
N HIS A 85 -6.45 13.97 -8.36
CA HIS A 85 -6.32 13.76 -9.80
C HIS A 85 -5.29 12.66 -10.13
N LYS A 86 -4.07 12.73 -9.57
CA LYS A 86 -3.03 11.72 -9.80
C LYS A 86 -3.41 10.35 -9.26
N LYS A 87 -3.89 10.29 -8.02
CA LYS A 87 -4.40 9.06 -7.41
C LYS A 87 -5.52 8.47 -8.26
N LYS A 88 -6.41 9.30 -8.80
CA LYS A 88 -7.49 8.87 -9.68
C LYS A 88 -6.90 8.19 -10.93
N LEU A 89 -6.02 8.91 -11.63
CA LEU A 89 -5.35 8.44 -12.85
C LEU A 89 -4.56 7.13 -12.64
N GLU A 90 -3.87 7.00 -11.51
CA GLU A 90 -2.91 5.91 -11.29
C GLU A 90 -3.47 4.75 -10.44
N PHE A 91 -4.44 5.00 -9.55
CA PHE A 91 -4.83 4.08 -8.45
C PHE A 91 -6.35 3.93 -8.22
N ASP A 92 -7.19 4.36 -9.16
CA ASP A 92 -8.66 4.39 -9.00
C ASP A 92 -9.29 3.05 -8.58
N GLU A 93 -8.73 1.92 -9.00
CA GLU A 93 -9.28 0.58 -8.75
C GLU A 93 -9.06 0.05 -7.32
N LEU A 94 -8.22 0.72 -6.51
CA LEU A 94 -7.78 0.17 -5.22
C LEU A 94 -8.74 0.41 -4.05
N ILE A 95 -9.76 1.25 -4.21
CA ILE A 95 -10.58 1.69 -3.09
C ILE A 95 -12.03 1.38 -3.38
N ASN A 96 -12.35 0.10 -3.37
CA ASN A 96 -13.62 -0.29 -2.76
C ASN A 96 -13.37 -1.28 -1.63
N MET A 97 -12.72 -0.79 -0.58
CA MET A 97 -12.54 -1.54 0.67
C MET A 97 -13.90 -1.90 1.28
N LYS A 98 -14.92 -1.07 1.07
CA LYS A 98 -16.28 -1.32 1.55
C LYS A 98 -16.88 -2.54 0.85
N GLU A 99 -16.86 -2.58 -0.48
CA GLU A 99 -17.26 -3.78 -1.25
C GLU A 99 -16.39 -4.99 -0.90
N PHE A 100 -15.07 -4.82 -0.71
CA PHE A 100 -14.19 -5.92 -0.35
C PHE A 100 -14.59 -6.55 1.00
N PHE A 101 -14.82 -5.74 2.04
CA PHE A 101 -15.29 -6.25 3.34
C PHE A 101 -16.72 -6.80 3.25
N GLU A 102 -17.59 -6.21 2.44
CA GLU A 102 -18.93 -6.76 2.19
C GLU A 102 -18.87 -8.12 1.49
N HIS A 103 -17.94 -8.32 0.56
CA HIS A 103 -17.72 -9.61 -0.11
C HIS A 103 -17.09 -10.65 0.83
N LEU A 104 -16.14 -10.26 1.68
CA LEU A 104 -15.56 -11.15 2.70
C LEU A 104 -16.64 -11.65 3.67
N ASN A 105 -17.43 -10.74 4.23
CA ASN A 105 -18.50 -11.09 5.17
C ASN A 105 -19.60 -11.96 4.53
N LYS A 106 -19.81 -11.86 3.21
CA LYS A 106 -20.74 -12.74 2.46
C LYS A 106 -20.14 -14.12 2.17
N SER A 107 -18.83 -14.21 1.95
CA SER A 107 -18.13 -15.49 1.73
C SER A 107 -17.92 -16.32 3.00
N ASP A 108 -18.03 -15.70 4.17
CA ASP A 108 -17.92 -16.37 5.48
C ASP A 108 -19.04 -17.39 5.76
N GLN A 109 -20.08 -17.47 4.92
CA GLN A 109 -21.02 -18.59 5.00
C GLN A 109 -20.53 -19.86 4.29
N ASN A 110 -19.43 -19.86 3.54
CA ASN A 110 -18.98 -21.08 2.84
C ASN A 110 -17.49 -21.26 2.46
N SER A 111 -16.53 -20.36 2.72
CA SER A 111 -15.13 -20.72 2.42
C SER A 111 -14.05 -19.96 3.20
N GLN A 112 -13.28 -20.74 3.96
CA GLN A 112 -12.02 -20.38 4.58
C GLN A 112 -10.97 -20.08 3.50
N THR A 113 -10.48 -18.84 3.38
CA THR A 113 -9.05 -18.61 3.09
C THR A 113 -8.65 -17.16 3.36
N VAL A 114 -8.41 -16.83 4.64
CA VAL A 114 -7.50 -15.75 4.99
C VAL A 114 -6.09 -16.34 4.95
N THR A 115 -5.48 -16.38 3.76
CA THR A 115 -4.08 -16.83 3.65
C THR A 115 -3.20 -15.72 4.22
N LYS A 116 -2.69 -15.93 5.45
CA LYS A 116 -1.57 -15.16 5.99
C LYS A 116 -0.36 -15.40 5.09
N LEU A 117 -0.10 -14.46 4.18
CA LEU A 117 1.16 -14.46 3.44
C LEU A 117 2.31 -14.14 4.39
N ASN A 118 3.47 -14.76 4.12
CA ASN A 118 4.64 -14.78 4.98
C ASN A 118 4.96 -13.39 5.58
N GLU A 119 4.58 -13.22 6.85
CA GLU A 119 4.62 -11.94 7.58
C GLU A 119 6.03 -11.36 7.58
N ASP A 120 7.06 -12.21 7.60
CA ASP A 120 8.48 -11.83 7.58
C ASP A 120 8.89 -11.13 6.28
N TYR A 121 8.38 -11.59 5.13
CA TYR A 121 8.68 -10.99 3.83
C TYR A 121 8.18 -9.55 3.76
N VAL A 122 6.95 -9.33 4.22
CA VAL A 122 6.30 -8.02 4.17
C VAL A 122 6.91 -7.09 5.21
N ASN A 123 7.18 -7.59 6.42
CA ASN A 123 7.81 -6.82 7.49
C ASN A 123 9.23 -6.37 7.13
N GLN A 124 10.04 -7.23 6.51
CA GLN A 124 11.40 -6.87 6.09
C GLN A 124 11.38 -5.75 5.04
N LYS A 125 10.48 -5.82 4.04
CA LYS A 125 10.35 -4.78 3.01
C LYS A 125 9.71 -3.49 3.54
N TYR A 126 8.78 -3.61 4.50
CA TYR A 126 8.16 -2.47 5.17
C TYR A 126 9.16 -1.66 6.01
N GLN A 127 10.03 -2.33 6.78
CA GLN A 127 11.05 -1.65 7.58
C GLN A 127 12.06 -0.88 6.71
N ILE A 128 12.45 -1.43 5.56
CA ILE A 128 13.32 -0.73 4.59
C ILE A 128 12.68 0.58 4.14
N SER A 129 11.38 0.55 3.78
CA SER A 129 10.64 1.75 3.36
C SER A 129 10.55 2.81 4.48
N GLN A 130 10.27 2.42 5.72
CA GLN A 130 10.17 3.37 6.85
C GLN A 130 11.51 4.03 7.19
N ASN A 131 12.58 3.25 7.23
CA ASN A 131 13.91 3.76 7.54
C ASN A 131 14.40 4.77 6.49
N SER A 132 14.09 4.56 5.21
CA SER A 132 14.43 5.51 4.15
C SER A 132 13.65 6.83 4.22
N ILE A 133 12.43 6.83 4.78
CA ILE A 133 11.62 8.05 4.91
C ILE A 133 12.08 8.88 6.11
N ASN A 134 12.37 8.24 7.24
CA ASN A 134 12.79 8.92 8.47
C ASN A 134 14.20 9.54 8.37
N GLN A 135 15.08 9.00 7.52
CA GLN A 135 16.45 9.53 7.35
C GLN A 135 16.54 10.86 6.59
N LYS A 136 15.47 11.34 5.93
CA LYS A 136 15.50 12.57 5.12
C LYS A 136 14.80 13.78 5.75
N GLY A 137 14.48 13.73 7.05
CA GLY A 137 14.03 14.91 7.80
C GLY A 137 12.66 15.48 7.39
N TYR A 138 11.81 14.67 6.74
CA TYR A 138 10.42 15.05 6.47
C TYR A 138 9.53 14.64 7.65
N ILE A 139 9.66 15.36 8.77
CA ILE A 139 8.69 15.36 9.89
C ILE A 139 8.33 16.82 10.16
#